data_AF-A0A536SFU0-F1
#
_entry.id   AF-A0A536SFU0-F1
#
_cell.length_a   1.000
_cell.length_b   1.000
_cell.length_c   1.000
_cell.angle_alpha   90.00
_cell.angle_beta   90.00
_cell.angle_gamma   90.00
#
_symmetry.space_group_name_H-M   'P 1'
#
loop_
_entity.id
_entity.type
_entity.pdbx_description
1 polymer ?
#
loop_
_entity_poly.entity_id
_entity_poly.type
_entity_poly.pdbx_seq_one_letter_code
_entity_poly.pdbx_strand_id
1 'polypeptide(L)'
;MGDRDRRTFPRTPLKVIHRHRMGDRTFRRVSELVFVRGLPRAMLEWVNLGGVRSPLYIAELDPAKLRRSTHARSTYYYDGITVDPRYEDAGLSSTA
;
A
#
# COMPACT_ATOMS: atom_id res chain seq x y z
N MET A 1 -32.13 -1.63 14.45
CA MET A 1 -32.07 -1.66 12.98
C MET A 1 -30.63 -1.91 12.60
N GLY A 2 -30.32 -3.11 12.10
CA GLY A 2 -29.00 -3.72 12.19
C GLY A 2 -27.87 -2.92 11.54
N ASP A 3 -26.82 -2.70 12.32
CA ASP A 3 -25.47 -2.34 11.86
C ASP A 3 -25.01 -3.48 10.93
N ARG A 4 -25.36 -3.38 9.65
CA ARG A 4 -24.92 -4.34 8.63
C ARG A 4 -23.41 -4.24 8.59
N ASP A 5 -22.81 -5.28 9.15
CA ASP A 5 -21.40 -5.57 9.21
C ASP A 5 -20.61 -4.90 8.09
N ARG A 6 -19.97 -3.77 8.42
CA ARG A 6 -19.14 -2.92 7.53
C ARG A 6 -17.93 -3.66 6.95
N ARG A 7 -17.81 -4.97 7.18
CA ARG A 7 -16.82 -5.92 6.67
C ARG A 7 -17.08 -6.42 5.24
N THR A 8 -18.16 -5.98 4.58
CA THR A 8 -18.61 -6.56 3.29
C THR A 8 -17.95 -5.99 2.03
N PHE A 9 -17.10 -4.96 2.11
CA PHE A 9 -16.33 -4.56 0.92
C PHE A 9 -15.28 -5.65 0.62
N PRO A 10 -15.24 -6.19 -0.62
CA PRO A 10 -14.28 -7.22 -0.98
C PRO A 10 -12.87 -6.67 -0.78
N ARG A 11 -12.17 -7.19 0.22
CA ARG A 11 -10.74 -6.97 0.40
C ARG A 11 -10.08 -7.65 -0.79
N THR A 12 -9.21 -6.97 -1.53
CA THR A 12 -8.37 -7.74 -2.44
C THR A 12 -7.54 -8.69 -1.58
N PRO A 13 -7.53 -10.00 -1.89
CA PRO A 13 -6.79 -10.96 -1.08
C PRO A 13 -5.28 -10.79 -1.21
N LEU A 14 -4.85 -9.96 -2.18
CA LEU A 14 -3.45 -9.75 -2.48
C LEU A 14 -2.81 -8.79 -1.48
N LYS A 15 -1.64 -9.17 -0.99
CA LYS A 15 -0.84 -8.38 -0.06
C LYS A 15 0.54 -8.18 -0.64
N VAL A 16 1.16 -7.05 -0.33
CA VAL A 16 2.57 -6.80 -0.59
C VAL A 16 3.29 -6.46 0.71
N ILE A 17 4.39 -7.15 0.96
CA ILE A 17 5.32 -6.87 2.05
C ILE A 17 6.44 -6.03 1.46
N HIS A 18 6.64 -4.83 1.98
CA HIS A 18 7.54 -3.84 1.41
C HIS A 18 8.27 -3.04 2.49
N ARG A 19 9.42 -2.48 2.15
CA ARG A 19 10.04 -1.43 2.97
C ARG A 19 9.34 -0.11 2.66
N HIS A 20 8.96 0.61 3.69
CA HIS A 20 8.20 1.84 3.58
C HIS A 20 8.87 2.95 4.40
N ARG A 21 9.02 4.13 3.79
CA ARG A 21 9.62 5.31 4.40
C ARG A 21 8.55 6.36 4.73
N MET A 22 8.57 6.84 5.97
CA MET A 22 7.81 7.99 6.46
C MET A 22 8.79 8.97 7.10
N GLY A 23 9.09 10.07 6.42
CA GLY A 23 10.14 11.01 6.83
C GLY A 23 11.51 10.32 6.91
N ASP A 24 12.11 10.33 8.09
CA ASP A 24 13.41 9.72 8.41
C ASP A 24 13.32 8.23 8.79
N ARG A 25 12.11 7.69 8.99
CA ARG A 25 11.91 6.31 9.44
C ARG A 25 11.63 5.38 8.27
N THR A 26 12.35 4.27 8.22
CA THR A 26 12.08 3.16 7.29
C THR A 26 11.74 1.89 8.05
N PHE A 27 10.63 1.25 7.72
CA PHE A 27 10.17 0.03 8.37
C PHE A 27 9.51 -0.94 7.38
N ARG A 28 9.34 -2.20 7.78
CA ARG A 28 8.59 -3.18 6.98
C ARG A 28 7.09 -2.99 7.19
N ARG A 29 6.35 -2.97 6.10
CA ARG A 29 4.89 -2.79 6.10
C ARG A 29 4.23 -3.87 5.25
N VAL A 30 3.01 -4.24 5.64
CA VAL A 30 2.10 -5.04 4.80
C VAL A 30 1.00 -4.12 4.30
N SER A 31 0.85 -4.05 2.97
CA SER A 31 -0.19 -3.25 2.31
C SER A 31 -1.07 -4.14 1.44
N GLU A 32 -2.29 -3.69 1.19
CA GLU A 32 -3.16 -4.29 0.18
C GLU A 32 -2.55 -4.01 -1.21
N LEU A 33 -2.44 -5.05 -2.04
CA LEU A 33 -1.88 -4.95 -3.39
C LEU A 33 -3.02 -4.95 -4.40
N VAL A 34 -3.08 -3.92 -5.23
CA VAL A 34 -4.06 -3.81 -6.30
C VAL A 34 -3.35 -3.57 -7.63
N PHE A 35 -4.02 -3.93 -8.72
CA PHE A 35 -3.54 -3.64 -10.08
C PHE A 35 -4.50 -2.64 -10.71
N VAL A 36 -4.01 -1.45 -11.05
CA VAL A 36 -4.79 -0.43 -11.76
C VAL A 36 -4.22 -0.34 -13.17
N ARG A 37 -5.04 -0.67 -14.18
CA ARG A 37 -4.61 -0.74 -15.59
C ARG A 37 -3.37 -1.61 -15.79
N GLY A 38 -3.29 -2.73 -15.07
CA GLY A 38 -2.17 -3.67 -15.14
C GLY A 38 -0.93 -3.29 -14.32
N LEU A 39 -0.88 -2.09 -13.74
CA LEU A 39 0.25 -1.63 -12.94
C LEU A 39 0.03 -1.91 -11.44
N PRO A 40 1.02 -2.48 -10.75
CA PRO A 40 0.92 -2.82 -9.33
C PRO A 40 1.01 -1.57 -8.45
N ARG A 41 0.13 -1.49 -7.45
CA ARG A 41 0.04 -0.39 -6.49
C ARG A 41 -0.16 -0.93 -5.08
N ALA A 42 0.57 -0.38 -4.11
CA ALA A 42 0.35 -0.63 -2.70
C ALA A 42 -0.66 0.40 -2.16
N MET A 43 -1.80 -0.08 -1.65
CA MET A 43 -2.74 0.76 -0.92
C MET A 43 -2.22 0.95 0.50
N LEU A 44 -1.84 2.19 0.82
CA LEU A 44 -1.31 2.56 2.12
C LEU A 44 -2.46 2.84 3.09
N GLU A 45 -3.51 3.52 2.65
CA GLU A 45 -4.62 3.90 3.53
C GLU A 45 -5.96 3.92 2.79
N TRP A 46 -7.02 3.67 3.54
CA TRP A 46 -8.40 3.69 3.06
C TRP A 46 -9.21 4.67 3.91
N VAL A 47 -10.11 5.39 3.27
CA VAL A 47 -11.07 6.28 3.91
C VAL A 47 -12.48 5.86 3.55
N ASN A 48 -13.45 6.13 4.41
CA ASN A 48 -14.87 5.98 4.09
C ASN A 48 -15.44 7.35 3.68
N LEU A 49 -15.90 7.46 2.44
CA LEU A 49 -16.54 8.65 1.90
C LEU A 49 -17.99 8.31 1.57
N GLY A 50 -18.94 8.77 2.41
CA GLY A 50 -20.37 8.56 2.18
C GLY A 50 -20.79 7.08 2.10
N GLY A 51 -20.15 6.20 2.89
CA GLY A 51 -20.38 4.75 2.85
C GLY A 51 -19.49 4.00 1.86
N VAL A 52 -18.73 4.69 1.01
CA VAL A 52 -17.85 4.10 0.01
C VAL A 52 -16.41 4.06 0.51
N ARG A 53 -15.82 2.86 0.59
CA ARG A 53 -14.41 2.67 0.95
C ARG A 53 -13.53 3.08 -0.24
N SER A 54 -12.86 4.22 -0.11
CA SER A 54 -12.04 4.83 -1.16
C SER A 54 -10.56 4.81 -0.78
N PRO A 55 -9.63 4.59 -1.73
CA PRO A 55 -8.21 4.65 -1.43
C PRO A 55 -7.81 6.10 -1.13
N LEU A 56 -7.06 6.31 -0.04
CA LEU A 56 -6.60 7.64 0.36
C LEU A 56 -5.15 7.87 -0.08
N TYR A 57 -4.26 6.95 0.29
CA TYR A 57 -2.84 7.03 -0.05
C TYR A 57 -2.41 5.77 -0.78
N ILE A 58 -1.67 5.98 -1.86
CA ILE A 58 -1.25 4.95 -2.81
C ILE A 58 0.25 5.12 -3.05
N ALA A 59 1.00 4.02 -3.02
CA ALA A 59 2.35 3.99 -3.55
C ALA A 59 2.38 3.17 -4.84
N GLU A 60 2.95 3.74 -5.89
CA GLU A 60 3.21 3.02 -7.14
C GLU A 60 4.39 2.07 -6.96
N LEU A 61 4.27 0.87 -7.53
CA LEU A 61 5.30 -0.15 -7.45
C LEU A 61 5.89 -0.39 -8.83
N ASP A 62 7.21 -0.50 -8.90
CA ASP A 62 7.90 -1.00 -10.08
C ASP A 62 7.61 -2.50 -10.24
N PRO A 63 6.97 -2.95 -11.35
CA PRO A 63 6.68 -4.37 -11.57
C PRO A 63 7.92 -5.27 -11.53
N ALA A 64 9.09 -4.76 -11.95
CA ALA A 64 10.33 -5.53 -11.99
C ALA A 64 10.86 -5.87 -10.58
N LYS A 65 10.43 -5.12 -9.56
CA LYS A 65 10.81 -5.31 -8.15
C LYS A 65 9.76 -6.06 -7.33
N LEU A 66 8.66 -6.46 -7.96
CA LEU A 66 7.57 -7.18 -7.32
C LEU A 66 7.73 -8.70 -7.53
N ARG A 67 7.84 -9.44 -6.42
CA ARG A 67 8.06 -10.89 -6.43
C ARG A 67 6.93 -11.60 -5.72
N ARG A 68 6.39 -12.66 -6.34
CA ARG A 68 5.37 -13.49 -5.68
C ARG A 68 6.02 -14.36 -4.61
N SER A 69 5.40 -14.45 -3.43
CA SER A 69 5.83 -15.36 -2.38
C SER A 69 5.61 -16.81 -2.82
N THR A 70 6.62 -17.66 -2.58
CA THR A 70 6.55 -19.12 -2.76
C THR A 70 5.87 -19.82 -1.58
N HIS A 71 5.85 -19.18 -0.40
CA HIS A 71 5.38 -19.78 0.85
C HIS A 71 3.96 -19.33 1.24
N ALA A 72 3.53 -18.15 0.80
CA ALA A 72 2.23 -17.59 1.16
C ALA A 72 1.42 -17.24 -0.09
N ARG A 73 0.30 -17.93 -0.28
CA ARG A 73 -0.65 -17.64 -1.36
C ARG A 73 -1.12 -16.19 -1.25
N SER A 74 -1.28 -15.54 -2.40
CA SER A 74 -1.75 -14.14 -2.50
C SER A 74 -0.83 -13.11 -1.83
N THR A 75 0.42 -13.46 -1.52
CA THR A 75 1.39 -12.53 -0.92
C THR A 75 2.52 -12.26 -1.89
N TYR A 76 2.94 -11.01 -1.97
CA TYR A 76 4.06 -10.54 -2.75
C TYR A 76 5.09 -9.86 -1.84
N TYR A 77 6.34 -9.85 -2.25
CA TYR A 77 7.41 -9.05 -1.69
C TYR A 77 7.79 -7.96 -2.69
N TYR A 78 8.11 -6.76 -2.19
CA TYR A 78 8.64 -5.68 -3.00
C TYR A 78 10.04 -5.32 -2.50
N ASP A 79 11.03 -5.38 -3.40
CA ASP A 79 12.43 -5.20 -3.05
C ASP A 79 12.83 -3.71 -2.94
N GLY A 80 12.02 -2.83 -3.52
CA GLY A 80 12.18 -1.38 -3.41
C GLY A 80 11.77 -0.81 -2.05
N ILE A 81 11.95 0.51 -1.91
CA ILE A 81 11.40 1.29 -0.80
C ILE A 81 10.27 2.13 -1.37
N THR A 82 9.07 2.03 -0.79
CA THR A 82 7.99 2.97 -1.06
C THR A 82 8.06 4.14 -0.10
N VAL A 83 7.52 5.29 -0.50
CA VAL A 83 7.46 6.50 0.32
C VAL A 83 6.00 6.81 0.62
N ASP A 84 5.70 7.25 1.83
CA ASP A 84 4.37 7.80 2.14
C ASP A 84 4.21 9.16 1.44
N PRO A 85 3.18 9.37 0.62
CA PRO A 85 2.99 10.62 -0.13
C PRO A 85 3.00 11.88 0.74
N ARG A 86 2.65 11.78 2.03
CA ARG A 86 2.67 12.92 2.96
C ARG A 86 4.08 13.36 3.35
N TYR A 87 5.10 12.57 3.04
CA TYR A 87 6.49 12.76 3.47
C TYR A 87 7.48 12.74 2.31
N GLU A 88 7.02 12.91 1.07
CA GLU A 88 7.89 12.95 -0.11
C GLU A 88 8.94 14.06 0.01
N ASP A 89 8.52 15.26 0.45
CA ASP A 89 9.39 16.43 0.62
C ASP A 89 10.27 16.39 1.88
N ALA A 90 9.85 15.65 2.92
CA ALA A 90 10.65 15.48 4.14
C ALA A 90 11.96 14.71 3.88
N GLY A 91 12.06 14.04 2.73
CA GLY A 91 13.27 13.41 2.22
C GLY A 91 14.25 14.34 1.50
N LEU A 92 13.88 15.60 1.25
CA LEU A 92 14.68 16.57 0.50
C LEU A 92 15.46 17.56 1.40
N SER A 93 15.35 17.44 2.72
CA SER A 93 16.12 18.29 3.64
C SER A 93 17.44 17.64 4.04
N SER A 94 18.48 17.84 3.22
CA SER A 94 19.87 17.90 3.72
C SER A 94 20.75 18.72 2.78
N THR A 95 20.68 20.05 2.88
CA THR A 95 21.84 20.97 2.83
C THR A 95 21.35 22.42 2.93
N ALA A 96 21.58 23.04 4.09
CA ALA A 96 21.81 24.47 4.24
C ALA A 96 22.94 24.62 5.26
#